data_AF-A0A255TSV3-F1
#
_entry.id   AF-A0A255TSV3-F1
#
_cell.length_a   1.000
_cell.length_b   1.000
_cell.length_c   1.000
_cell.angle_alpha   90.00
_cell.angle_beta   90.00
_cell.angle_gamma   90.00
#
_symmetry.space_group_name_H-M   'P 1'
#
loop_
_entity.id
_entity.type
_entity.pdbx_description
1 polymer ?
#
loop_
_entity_poly.entity_id
_entity_poly.type
_entity_poly.pdbx_seq_one_letter_code
_entity_poly.pdbx_strand_id
1 'polypeptide(L)'
;MKITTRYIVGIVILVVGLFAILLIRPSRFVWTPTFAHEDKNPLGCFVFDSVMVQTMPRGYKATGATLRETVADSGSNNVLIVARDGKLTDANITDIKRLLDRGSTVMLVGVDIYEDSNADKAFGLQCITYANFFYNEIKNKLAHNSDDLYDTLHYRAVYKDAHGTKRHRLPRCIDYPDADYRIYKTLLAGVVNIDSAAAVHRRYYILSHCVSPYYDDEYKPDNDYKAVMVEYGRGRLVVVTTPLLFTNFGIISPSTQPYVMRLMNTLADKPVVRLDASMKGGAVIGADADKHNASPLSYILSQPPLRWAYYTIIAGALVFIIFTARRRQRVIPIIPEKKNHDMEFVRLIGKLYYEHHDNSDLVLKKFGMLADQVRNTLDIDLNDRHNRQDHVRALSDASHVSIYDLGALLDELHAIRDDQLAIRDDDMVRLIGQMNRIIKNL
;
A
#
# COMPACT_ATOMS: atom_id res chain seq x y z
N MET A 1 -34.71 -3.27 9.75
CA MET A 1 -34.30 -2.41 8.61
C MET A 1 -33.63 -3.24 7.52
N LYS A 2 -34.15 -3.24 6.29
CA LYS A 2 -33.43 -3.73 5.10
C LYS A 2 -32.50 -2.59 4.66
N ILE A 3 -31.19 -2.74 4.85
CA ILE A 3 -30.23 -1.84 4.20
C ILE A 3 -30.32 -2.19 2.71
N THR A 4 -30.96 -1.32 1.95
CA THR A 4 -31.21 -1.51 0.51
C THR A 4 -29.86 -1.55 -0.20
N THR A 5 -29.64 -2.54 -1.06
CA THR A 5 -28.39 -2.71 -1.84
C THR A 5 -27.93 -1.42 -2.53
N ARG A 6 -28.88 -0.54 -2.86
CA ARG A 6 -28.66 0.82 -3.39
C ARG A 6 -27.82 1.72 -2.47
N TYR A 7 -27.97 1.62 -1.15
CA TYR A 7 -27.15 2.38 -0.19
C TYR A 7 -25.70 1.88 -0.16
N ILE A 8 -25.50 0.56 -0.22
CA ILE A 8 -24.15 -0.02 -0.27
C ILE A 8 -23.45 0.40 -1.57
N VAL A 9 -24.15 0.34 -2.70
CA VAL A 9 -23.64 0.81 -4.00
C VAL A 9 -23.31 2.30 -3.96
N GLY A 10 -24.17 3.14 -3.36
CA GLY A 10 -23.91 4.57 -3.19
C GLY A 10 -22.66 4.85 -2.35
N ILE A 11 -22.47 4.12 -1.24
CA ILE A 11 -21.27 4.26 -0.39
C ILE A 11 -20.02 3.82 -1.14
N VAL A 12 -20.06 2.71 -1.88
CA VAL A 12 -18.92 2.24 -2.67
C VAL A 12 -18.55 3.25 -3.76
N ILE A 13 -19.53 3.80 -4.48
CA ILE A 13 -19.29 4.84 -5.50
C ILE A 13 -18.68 6.09 -4.85
N LEU A 14 -19.16 6.51 -3.68
CA LEU A 14 -18.61 7.66 -2.97
C LEU A 14 -17.17 7.40 -2.51
N VAL A 15 -16.87 6.22 -1.97
CA VAL A 15 -15.51 5.84 -1.55
C VAL A 15 -14.57 5.77 -2.75
N VAL A 16 -14.99 5.14 -3.86
CA VAL A 16 -14.20 5.06 -5.10
C VAL A 16 -14.01 6.45 -5.70
N GLY A 17 -15.04 7.30 -5.71
CA GLY A 17 -14.95 8.69 -6.18
C GLY A 17 -13.99 9.52 -5.32
N LEU A 18 -14.05 9.38 -4.00
CA LEU A 18 -13.15 10.08 -3.08
C LEU A 18 -11.70 9.57 -3.23
N PHE A 19 -11.51 8.27 -3.46
CA PHE A 19 -10.20 7.69 -3.75
C PHE A 19 -9.66 8.16 -5.11
N ALA A 20 -10.50 8.24 -6.14
CA ALA A 20 -10.13 8.79 -7.44
C ALA A 20 -9.72 10.26 -7.35
N ILE A 21 -10.44 11.08 -6.58
CA ILE A 21 -10.07 12.48 -6.31
C ILE A 21 -8.73 12.57 -5.58
N LEU A 22 -8.47 11.67 -4.62
CA LEU A 22 -7.17 11.59 -3.93
C LEU A 22 -6.02 11.16 -4.87
N LEU A 23 -6.29 10.29 -5.84
CA LEU A 23 -5.31 9.86 -6.85
C LEU A 23 -5.04 10.93 -7.91
N ILE A 24 -6.04 11.73 -8.27
CA ILE A 24 -5.92 12.83 -9.26
C ILE A 24 -5.27 14.08 -8.63
N ARG A 25 -5.30 14.21 -7.29
CA ARG A 25 -4.64 15.32 -6.61
C ARG A 25 -3.14 15.30 -6.92
N PRO A 26 -2.58 16.38 -7.49
CA PRO A 26 -1.14 16.45 -7.74
C PRO A 26 -0.40 16.25 -6.42
N SER A 27 0.62 15.40 -6.45
CA SER A 27 1.45 15.12 -5.28
C SER A 27 1.95 16.43 -4.69
N ARG A 28 1.56 16.72 -3.44
CA ARG A 28 2.11 17.87 -2.72
C ARG A 28 3.58 17.53 -2.43
N PHE A 29 4.48 18.07 -3.23
CA PHE A 29 5.90 17.94 -2.97
C PHE A 29 6.22 18.52 -1.60
N VAL A 30 6.88 17.73 -0.76
CA VAL A 30 7.33 18.17 0.55
C VAL A 30 8.73 18.75 0.37
N TRP A 31 8.88 20.04 0.62
CA TRP A 31 10.15 20.76 0.45
C TRP A 31 10.99 20.75 1.74
N THR A 32 11.06 19.61 2.40
CA THR A 32 11.89 19.41 3.59
C THR A 32 13.17 18.67 3.20
N PRO A 33 14.36 19.23 3.46
CA PRO A 33 15.62 18.53 3.20
C PRO A 33 15.74 17.27 4.05
N THR A 34 15.73 16.12 3.39
CA THR A 34 15.95 14.79 3.97
C THR A 34 17.30 14.22 3.55
N PHE A 35 17.75 14.54 2.34
CA PHE A 35 18.92 13.96 1.68
C PHE A 35 18.91 12.43 1.58
N ALA A 36 17.79 11.76 1.88
CA ALA A 36 17.73 10.30 1.83
C ALA A 36 17.85 9.79 0.39
N HIS A 37 18.58 8.69 0.20
CA HIS A 37 18.75 8.06 -1.11
C HIS A 37 17.42 7.62 -1.74
N GLU A 38 16.46 7.18 -0.92
CA GLU A 38 15.17 6.68 -1.41
C GLU A 38 14.12 7.79 -1.57
N ASP A 39 14.40 9.02 -1.10
CA ASP A 39 13.43 10.10 -1.13
C ASP A 39 13.34 10.78 -2.51
N LYS A 40 12.14 10.72 -3.08
CA LYS A 40 11.77 11.29 -4.38
C LYS A 40 11.26 12.72 -4.30
N ASN A 41 11.10 13.29 -3.10
CA ASN A 41 10.79 14.70 -2.93
C ASN A 41 11.92 15.58 -3.47
N PRO A 42 11.67 16.88 -3.74
CA PRO A 42 12.66 17.77 -4.37
C PRO A 42 13.98 17.85 -3.61
N LEU A 43 13.95 17.80 -2.27
CA LEU A 43 15.14 17.90 -1.43
C LEU A 43 15.63 16.54 -0.88
N GLY A 44 15.15 15.44 -1.46
CA GLY A 44 15.74 14.10 -1.35
C GLY A 44 16.86 13.91 -2.37
N CYS A 45 17.43 12.70 -2.45
CA CYS A 45 18.57 12.42 -3.34
C CYS A 45 18.37 11.27 -4.33
N PHE A 46 17.17 10.69 -4.43
CA PHE A 46 16.88 9.59 -5.37
C PHE A 46 17.34 9.83 -6.82
N VAL A 47 17.03 10.99 -7.39
CA VAL A 47 17.44 11.40 -8.73
C VAL A 47 18.92 11.70 -8.77
N PHE A 48 19.45 12.41 -7.78
CA PHE A 48 20.89 12.70 -7.67
C PHE A 48 21.70 11.41 -7.75
N ASP A 49 21.38 10.43 -6.92
CA ASP A 49 22.09 9.15 -6.87
C ASP A 49 21.92 8.36 -8.17
N SER A 50 20.72 8.36 -8.75
CA SER A 50 20.47 7.72 -10.05
C SER A 50 21.34 8.29 -11.16
N VAL A 51 21.52 9.62 -11.18
CA VAL A 51 22.41 10.28 -12.13
C VAL A 51 23.86 9.91 -11.83
N MET A 52 24.30 9.92 -10.56
CA MET A 52 25.68 9.58 -10.19
C MET A 52 26.05 8.13 -10.53
N VAL A 53 25.12 7.19 -10.38
CA VAL A 53 25.31 5.79 -10.84
C VAL A 53 25.64 5.71 -12.33
N GLN A 54 25.05 6.58 -13.14
CA GLN A 54 25.24 6.59 -14.59
C GLN A 54 26.47 7.40 -15.05
N THR A 55 26.84 8.45 -14.31
CA THR A 55 27.87 9.41 -14.74
C THR A 55 29.25 9.16 -14.13
N MET A 56 29.34 8.53 -12.96
CA MET A 56 30.63 8.33 -12.28
C MET A 56 31.46 7.23 -12.97
N PRO A 57 32.68 7.54 -13.45
CA PRO A 57 33.44 6.66 -14.35
C PRO A 57 33.97 5.38 -13.67
N ARG A 58 34.15 5.40 -12.35
CA ARG A 58 34.64 4.27 -11.55
C ARG A 58 33.55 3.62 -10.70
N GLY A 59 32.29 3.98 -10.94
CA GLY A 59 31.13 3.49 -10.21
C GLY A 59 30.77 4.35 -8.99
N TYR A 60 29.50 4.26 -8.61
CA TYR A 60 28.90 4.99 -7.51
C TYR A 60 27.88 4.11 -6.79
N LYS A 61 27.88 4.15 -5.45
CA LYS A 61 26.91 3.42 -4.62
C LYS A 61 26.51 4.24 -3.40
N ALA A 62 25.21 4.44 -3.20
CA ALA A 62 24.68 4.95 -1.94
C ALA A 62 24.46 3.78 -0.95
N THR A 63 24.80 3.98 0.32
CA THR A 63 24.66 2.97 1.36
C THR A 63 24.29 3.59 2.70
N GLY A 64 23.50 2.86 3.50
CA GLY A 64 23.27 3.16 4.91
C GLY A 64 24.39 2.67 5.84
N ALA A 65 25.51 2.18 5.29
CA ALA A 65 26.66 1.75 6.08
C ALA A 65 27.27 2.91 6.87
N THR A 66 27.87 2.59 8.00
CA THR A 66 28.55 3.59 8.82
C THR A 66 29.92 3.94 8.23
N LEU A 67 30.45 5.10 8.59
CA LEU A 67 31.81 5.49 8.18
C LEU A 67 32.85 4.44 8.61
N ARG A 68 32.69 3.89 9.82
CA ARG A 68 33.59 2.87 10.38
C ARG A 68 33.57 1.57 9.60
N GLU A 69 32.39 1.13 9.14
CA GLU A 69 32.26 -0.04 8.25
C GLU A 69 32.97 0.22 6.91
N THR A 70 32.86 1.43 6.39
CA THR A 70 33.54 1.84 5.14
C THR A 70 35.05 1.89 5.30
N VAL A 71 35.57 2.26 6.49
CA VAL A 71 37.01 2.20 6.80
C VAL A 71 37.49 0.76 7.01
N ALA A 72 36.64 -0.12 7.53
CA ALA A 72 36.95 -1.54 7.69
C ALA A 72 36.99 -2.28 6.35
N ASP A 73 36.18 -1.85 5.39
CA ASP A 73 36.27 -2.34 4.02
C ASP A 73 37.67 -2.02 3.44
N SER A 74 38.30 -3.02 2.82
CA SER A 74 39.69 -2.91 2.33
C SER A 74 39.80 -2.14 1.02
N GLY A 75 38.66 -1.72 0.44
CA GLY A 75 38.60 -0.93 -0.78
C GLY A 75 39.12 0.50 -0.59
N SER A 76 39.92 0.99 -1.54
CA SER A 76 40.31 2.40 -1.60
C SER A 76 39.19 3.26 -2.21
N ASN A 77 38.02 3.26 -1.58
CA ASN A 77 36.85 3.99 -2.09
C ASN A 77 36.92 5.46 -1.69
N ASN A 78 36.44 6.34 -2.57
CA ASN A 78 36.16 7.73 -2.24
C ASN A 78 34.82 7.81 -1.50
N VAL A 79 34.70 8.72 -0.55
CA VAL A 79 33.53 8.81 0.32
C VAL A 79 32.82 10.14 0.13
N LEU A 80 31.51 10.09 -0.09
CA LEU A 80 30.63 11.26 -0.12
C LEU A 80 29.71 11.24 1.10
N ILE A 81 29.65 12.33 1.83
CA ILE A 81 28.72 12.52 2.96
C ILE A 81 27.91 13.77 2.66
N VAL A 82 26.59 13.64 2.59
CA VAL A 82 25.65 14.76 2.42
C VAL A 82 24.73 14.81 3.62
N ALA A 83 24.78 15.90 4.36
CA ALA A 83 24.00 16.12 5.58
C ALA A 83 23.35 17.52 5.58
N ARG A 84 22.34 17.69 6.44
CA ARG A 84 21.63 18.97 6.60
C ARG A 84 22.41 19.94 7.49
N ASP A 85 22.77 19.47 8.68
CA ASP A 85 23.43 20.23 9.75
C ASP A 85 24.36 19.26 10.51
N GLY A 86 25.31 18.70 9.75
CA GLY A 86 26.02 17.53 10.18
C GLY A 86 27.15 17.82 11.18
N LYS A 87 27.17 17.22 12.38
CA LYS A 87 28.31 17.39 13.31
C LYS A 87 29.27 16.20 13.32
N LEU A 88 30.57 16.47 13.18
CA LEU A 88 31.62 15.46 13.33
C LEU A 88 31.90 15.13 14.80
N THR A 89 32.00 13.84 15.10
CA THR A 89 32.50 13.33 16.39
C THR A 89 33.99 12.98 16.28
N ASP A 90 34.69 12.83 17.40
CA ASP A 90 36.11 12.47 17.41
C ASP A 90 36.40 11.12 16.76
N ALA A 91 35.47 10.18 16.88
CA ALA A 91 35.54 8.90 16.17
C ALA A 91 35.50 9.11 14.66
N ASN A 92 34.56 9.94 14.17
CA ASN A 92 34.41 10.23 12.74
C ASN A 92 35.63 10.96 12.19
N ILE A 93 36.20 11.91 12.95
CA ILE A 93 37.43 12.61 12.57
C ILE A 93 38.58 11.61 12.40
N THR A 94 38.72 10.66 13.32
CA THR A 94 39.76 9.62 13.25
C THR A 94 39.58 8.72 12.03
N ASP A 95 38.36 8.31 11.74
CA ASP A 95 38.05 7.46 10.59
C ASP A 95 38.20 8.19 9.26
N ILE A 96 37.81 9.47 9.17
CA ILE A 96 38.09 10.32 8.01
C ILE A 96 39.60 10.44 7.78
N LYS A 97 40.40 10.70 8.82
CA LYS A 97 41.87 10.74 8.70
C LYS A 97 42.44 9.44 8.13
N ARG A 98 41.98 8.29 8.62
CA ARG A 98 42.41 6.98 8.10
C ARG A 98 42.10 6.81 6.61
N LEU A 99 40.94 7.26 6.14
CA LEU A 99 40.60 7.22 4.72
C LEU A 99 41.51 8.14 3.89
N LEU A 100 41.76 9.35 4.38
CA LEU A 100 42.64 10.32 3.73
C LEU A 100 44.09 9.81 3.66
N ASP A 101 44.61 9.19 4.72
CA ASP A 101 45.95 8.62 4.75
C ASP A 101 46.13 7.44 3.78
N ARG A 102 45.06 6.67 3.53
CA ARG A 102 45.00 5.63 2.48
C ARG A 102 44.93 6.20 1.07
N GLY A 103 44.81 7.51 0.93
CA GLY A 103 44.73 8.22 -0.34
C GLY A 103 43.33 8.30 -0.93
N SER A 104 42.28 8.04 -0.14
CA SER A 104 40.90 8.29 -0.56
C SER A 104 40.58 9.78 -0.53
N THR A 105 39.64 10.19 -1.38
CA THR A 105 39.04 11.51 -1.34
C THR A 105 37.74 11.45 -0.53
N VAL A 106 37.61 12.31 0.47
CA VAL A 106 36.40 12.43 1.29
C VAL A 106 35.75 13.78 0.99
N MET A 107 34.49 13.77 0.56
CA MET A 107 33.71 14.99 0.38
C MET A 107 32.65 15.10 1.47
N LEU A 108 32.71 16.18 2.24
CA LEU A 108 31.76 16.56 3.27
C LEU A 108 30.88 17.68 2.74
N VAL A 109 29.58 17.43 2.63
CA VAL A 109 28.59 18.38 2.14
C VAL A 109 27.57 18.65 3.24
N GLY A 110 27.45 19.90 3.67
CA GLY A 110 26.53 20.29 4.75
C GLY A 110 26.87 19.73 6.13
N VAL A 111 28.17 19.61 6.39
CA VAL A 111 28.73 19.21 7.68
C VAL A 111 29.37 20.45 8.31
N ASP A 112 29.02 20.74 9.55
CA ASP A 112 29.54 21.86 10.31
C ASP A 112 30.88 21.51 10.97
N ILE A 113 31.84 22.40 10.79
CA ILE A 113 33.14 22.41 11.46
C ILE A 113 33.26 23.78 12.14
N TYR A 114 32.92 23.80 13.44
CA TYR A 114 33.00 25.01 14.24
C TYR A 114 34.45 25.36 14.58
N GLU A 115 34.70 26.65 14.79
CA GLU A 115 35.96 27.16 15.34
C GLU A 115 36.34 26.46 16.64
N ASP A 116 37.64 26.23 16.84
CA ASP A 116 38.25 25.56 18.00
C ASP A 116 37.82 24.10 18.24
N SER A 117 36.95 23.56 17.39
CA SER A 117 36.56 22.15 17.44
C SER A 117 37.73 21.24 17.12
N ASN A 118 37.62 19.97 17.52
CA ASN A 118 38.61 18.95 17.17
C ASN A 118 38.71 18.75 15.64
N ALA A 119 37.63 19.03 14.90
CA ALA A 119 37.61 18.98 13.44
C ALA A 119 38.38 20.16 12.83
N ASP A 120 38.24 21.37 13.36
CA ASP A 120 39.04 22.54 12.95
C ASP A 120 40.53 22.28 13.20
N LYS A 121 40.90 21.84 14.41
CA LYS A 121 42.30 21.47 14.74
C LYS A 121 42.84 20.34 13.84
N ALA A 122 41.98 19.41 13.42
CA ALA A 122 42.36 18.29 12.56
C ALA A 122 42.56 18.70 11.10
N PHE A 123 41.67 19.50 10.55
CA PHE A 123 41.57 19.77 9.11
C PHE A 123 42.03 21.17 8.71
N GLY A 124 42.07 22.13 9.65
CA GLY A 124 42.43 23.53 9.43
C GLY A 124 41.40 24.25 8.57
N LEU A 125 40.12 23.99 8.79
CA LEU A 125 39.00 24.54 8.03
C LEU A 125 37.85 24.75 8.99
N GLN A 126 37.13 25.85 8.79
CA GLN A 126 35.89 26.13 9.50
C GLN A 126 34.78 26.20 8.47
N CYS A 127 33.64 25.59 8.76
CA CYS A 127 32.48 25.70 7.90
C CYS A 127 31.21 25.65 8.72
N ILE A 128 30.29 26.55 8.39
CA ILE A 128 28.97 26.60 8.99
C ILE A 128 27.99 26.49 7.83
N THR A 129 27.07 25.54 7.91
CA THR A 129 26.05 25.29 6.89
C THR A 129 24.66 25.56 7.46
N TYR A 130 23.76 26.08 6.63
CA TYR A 130 22.36 26.29 6.97
C TYR A 130 21.47 25.80 5.84
N ALA A 131 21.07 24.52 5.86
CA ALA A 131 20.29 23.93 4.77
C ALA A 131 18.77 24.20 4.90
N ASN A 132 18.37 25.43 5.25
CA ASN A 132 16.97 25.81 5.37
C ASN A 132 16.41 26.30 4.04
N PHE A 133 15.45 25.57 3.48
CA PHE A 133 14.79 25.91 2.23
C PHE A 133 13.39 26.49 2.47
N PHE A 134 13.20 27.77 2.14
CA PHE A 134 11.92 28.47 2.33
C PHE A 134 11.14 28.59 1.01
N TYR A 135 10.39 27.55 0.67
CA TYR A 135 9.57 27.52 -0.57
C TYR A 135 8.64 28.73 -0.71
N ASN A 136 7.98 29.15 0.39
CA ASN A 136 7.04 30.27 0.36
C ASN A 136 7.75 31.61 0.07
N GLU A 137 8.99 31.78 0.52
CA GLU A 137 9.77 32.99 0.25
C GLU A 137 10.09 33.10 -1.25
N ILE A 138 10.57 32.00 -1.85
CA ILE A 138 10.85 31.92 -3.29
C ILE A 138 9.58 32.21 -4.10
N LYS A 139 8.46 31.57 -3.73
CA LYS A 139 7.17 31.79 -4.39
C LYS A 139 6.74 33.25 -4.32
N ASN A 140 6.89 33.89 -3.17
CA ASN A 140 6.53 35.30 -2.99
C ASN A 140 7.45 36.23 -3.79
N LYS A 141 8.77 36.00 -3.77
CA LYS A 141 9.75 36.79 -4.53
C LYS A 141 9.56 36.65 -6.05
N LEU A 142 9.21 35.45 -6.53
CA LEU A 142 8.84 35.22 -7.93
C LEU A 142 7.59 36.00 -8.34
N ALA A 143 6.56 36.04 -7.49
CA ALA A 143 5.33 36.76 -7.77
C ALA A 143 5.53 38.29 -7.85
N HIS A 144 6.51 38.83 -7.14
CA HIS A 144 6.83 40.26 -7.11
C HIS A 144 8.02 40.64 -8.01
N ASN A 145 8.51 39.71 -8.84
CA ASN A 145 9.65 39.89 -9.74
C ASN A 145 10.86 40.58 -9.08
N SER A 146 11.22 40.14 -7.87
CA SER A 146 12.31 40.74 -7.10
C SER A 146 13.69 40.32 -7.65
N ASP A 147 14.60 41.29 -7.82
CA ASP A 147 15.94 41.03 -8.35
C ASP A 147 16.85 40.21 -7.41
N ASP A 148 16.61 40.24 -6.08
CA ASP A 148 17.35 39.48 -5.05
C ASP A 148 16.91 37.99 -4.93
N LEU A 149 16.37 37.40 -6.00
CA LEU A 149 16.00 35.98 -6.00
C LEU A 149 17.20 35.06 -6.29
N TYR A 150 18.13 35.56 -7.09
CA TYR A 150 19.28 34.80 -7.56
C TYR A 150 20.58 35.45 -7.09
N ASP A 151 21.58 34.61 -6.89
CA ASP A 151 22.96 35.01 -6.68
C ASP A 151 23.87 34.27 -7.67
N THR A 152 25.07 34.79 -7.88
CA THR A 152 26.04 34.24 -8.83
C THR A 152 27.11 33.46 -8.07
N LEU A 153 27.15 32.15 -8.32
CA LEU A 153 28.20 31.28 -7.82
C LEU A 153 29.32 31.21 -8.85
N HIS A 154 30.51 31.66 -8.46
CA HIS A 154 31.70 31.64 -9.29
C HIS A 154 32.48 30.35 -9.03
N TYR A 155 32.61 29.49 -10.04
CA TYR A 155 33.56 28.40 -10.05
C TYR A 155 34.86 28.91 -10.65
N ARG A 156 35.82 29.23 -9.78
CA ARG A 156 37.18 29.62 -10.16
C ARG A 156 38.10 28.86 -9.26
N ALA A 157 38.68 27.81 -9.81
CA ALA A 157 39.60 26.98 -9.08
C ALA A 157 40.91 27.74 -8.84
N VAL A 158 41.14 28.16 -7.60
CA VAL A 158 42.34 28.92 -7.23
C VAL A 158 43.09 28.18 -6.14
N TYR A 159 44.39 28.01 -6.36
CA TYR A 159 45.30 27.50 -5.35
C TYR A 159 45.80 28.64 -4.46
N LYS A 160 45.71 28.47 -3.14
CA LYS A 160 46.30 29.35 -2.12
C LYS A 160 47.37 28.53 -1.38
N ASP A 161 48.63 28.94 -1.50
CA ASP A 161 49.70 28.32 -0.71
C ASP A 161 49.66 28.78 0.76
N ALA A 162 50.49 28.14 1.59
CA ALA A 162 50.63 28.45 3.01
C ALA A 162 51.10 29.90 3.31
N HIS A 163 51.60 30.62 2.30
CA HIS A 163 52.09 32.00 2.41
C HIS A 163 51.12 33.02 1.78
N GLY A 164 49.93 32.58 1.33
CA GLY A 164 48.92 33.42 0.71
C GLY A 164 49.16 33.73 -0.78
N THR A 165 50.22 33.21 -1.39
CA THR A 165 50.53 33.40 -2.80
C THR A 165 49.60 32.55 -3.67
N LYS A 166 48.92 33.20 -4.61
CA LYS A 166 48.02 32.56 -5.57
C LYS A 166 48.81 32.17 -6.82
N ARG A 167 49.14 30.89 -6.99
CA ARG A 167 49.49 30.19 -8.27
C ARG A 167 50.31 28.92 -7.99
N HIS A 168 49.81 27.77 -8.45
CA HIS A 168 50.55 26.57 -8.87
C HIS A 168 49.56 25.69 -9.67
N ARG A 169 50.06 24.77 -10.51
CA ARG A 169 49.27 23.90 -11.40
C ARG A 169 48.18 23.16 -10.62
N LEU A 170 46.91 23.34 -11.03
CA LEU A 170 45.77 22.64 -10.45
C LEU A 170 45.88 21.13 -10.75
N PRO A 171 45.44 20.25 -9.82
CA PRO A 171 45.34 18.84 -10.10
C PRO A 171 44.30 18.57 -11.19
N ARG A 172 44.51 17.49 -11.96
CA ARG A 172 43.70 17.13 -13.14
C ARG A 172 42.20 17.02 -12.86
N CYS A 173 41.81 16.74 -11.62
CA CYS A 173 40.41 16.66 -11.19
C CYS A 173 39.71 18.01 -11.07
N ILE A 174 40.45 19.12 -11.16
CA ILE A 174 39.97 20.51 -11.07
C ILE A 174 40.20 21.26 -12.41
N ASP A 175 40.57 20.55 -13.48
CA ASP A 175 40.92 21.13 -14.78
C ASP A 175 39.65 21.48 -15.60
N TYR A 176 38.80 22.33 -15.04
CA TYR A 176 37.62 22.89 -15.71
C TYR A 176 37.78 24.40 -15.89
N PRO A 177 37.29 24.96 -17.01
CA PRO A 177 37.34 26.39 -17.24
C PRO A 177 36.47 27.14 -16.22
N ASP A 178 36.88 28.35 -15.86
CA ASP A 178 36.09 29.24 -15.01
C ASP A 178 34.66 29.38 -15.55
N ALA A 179 33.68 29.34 -14.64
CA ALA A 179 32.28 29.44 -15.00
C ALA A 179 31.46 30.10 -13.90
N ASP A 180 30.43 30.83 -14.31
CA ASP A 180 29.52 31.54 -13.43
C ASP A 180 28.14 30.89 -13.51
N TYR A 181 27.54 30.61 -12.35
CA TYR A 181 26.26 29.92 -12.25
C TYR A 181 25.25 30.81 -11.52
N ARG A 182 24.12 31.08 -12.17
CA ARG A 182 23.01 31.80 -11.56
C ARG A 182 22.13 30.82 -10.78
N ILE A 183 22.13 30.94 -9.47
CA ILE A 183 21.51 29.97 -8.54
C ILE A 183 20.56 30.72 -7.61
N TYR A 184 19.46 30.06 -7.20
CA TYR A 184 18.60 30.62 -6.15
C TYR A 184 19.40 30.84 -4.87
N LYS A 185 19.33 32.04 -4.32
CA LYS A 185 20.05 32.41 -3.10
C LYS A 185 19.76 31.47 -1.92
N THR A 186 18.54 30.95 -1.84
CA THR A 186 18.10 29.98 -0.83
C THR A 186 18.72 28.59 -0.96
N LEU A 187 19.30 28.24 -2.12
CA LEU A 187 20.05 27.00 -2.30
C LEU A 187 21.53 27.16 -1.90
N LEU A 188 22.01 28.40 -1.86
CA LEU A 188 23.33 28.74 -1.38
C LEU A 188 23.25 28.86 0.14
N ALA A 189 23.93 27.96 0.82
CA ALA A 189 23.95 27.89 2.26
C ALA A 189 25.38 27.93 2.75
N GLY A 190 25.58 28.53 3.92
CA GLY A 190 26.82 28.46 4.67
C GLY A 190 28.02 29.12 4.01
N VAL A 191 29.15 29.08 4.73
CA VAL A 191 30.43 29.66 4.33
C VAL A 191 31.56 28.73 4.81
N VAL A 192 32.60 28.59 4.01
CA VAL A 192 33.87 27.97 4.42
C VAL A 192 34.87 29.08 4.71
N ASN A 193 35.47 29.07 5.89
CA ASN A 193 36.56 29.94 6.28
C ASN A 193 37.86 29.12 6.38
N ILE A 194 38.95 29.70 5.85
CA ILE A 194 40.28 29.07 5.80
C ILE A 194 41.27 29.81 6.72
N ASP A 195 40.82 30.79 7.49
CA ASP A 195 41.68 31.64 8.34
C ASP A 195 42.02 31.03 9.70
N SER A 196 41.78 29.73 9.87
CA SER A 196 42.12 28.99 11.10
C SER A 196 43.64 28.97 11.34
N ALA A 197 44.07 29.11 12.60
CA ALA A 197 45.48 29.01 12.97
C ALA A 197 46.10 27.64 12.58
N ALA A 198 45.28 26.58 12.46
CA ALA A 198 45.71 25.27 11.98
C ALA A 198 45.87 25.19 10.45
N ALA A 199 45.42 26.21 9.72
CA ALA A 199 45.50 26.31 8.27
C ALA A 199 46.84 26.85 7.74
N VAL A 200 47.64 27.48 8.62
CA VAL A 200 48.83 28.27 8.27
C VAL A 200 49.94 27.48 7.54
N HIS A 201 49.85 26.14 7.49
CA HIS A 201 50.84 25.28 6.79
C HIS A 201 50.24 24.30 5.78
N ARG A 202 48.99 24.49 5.35
CA ARG A 202 48.30 23.55 4.46
C ARG A 202 48.03 24.13 3.08
N ARG A 203 47.89 23.23 2.10
CA ARG A 203 47.61 23.55 0.71
C ARG A 203 46.11 23.49 0.47
N TYR A 204 45.53 24.63 0.12
CA TYR A 204 44.10 24.76 -0.16
C TYR A 204 43.84 25.09 -1.62
N TYR A 205 42.79 24.48 -2.14
CA TYR A 205 42.20 24.79 -3.43
C TYR A 205 40.80 25.31 -3.20
N ILE A 206 40.59 26.58 -3.49
CA ILE A 206 39.26 27.19 -3.51
C ILE A 206 38.61 26.74 -4.80
N LEU A 207 37.49 26.03 -4.71
CA LEU A 207 36.77 25.54 -5.88
C LEU A 207 35.71 26.54 -6.33
N SER A 208 35.01 27.16 -5.37
CA SER A 208 33.97 28.13 -5.66
C SER A 208 33.72 29.12 -4.54
N HIS A 209 33.24 30.30 -4.92
CA HIS A 209 32.85 31.37 -4.01
C HIS A 209 31.65 32.15 -4.56
N CYS A 210 30.94 32.83 -3.68
CA CYS A 210 29.98 33.86 -4.04
C CYS A 210 30.58 35.25 -3.75
N VAL A 211 30.13 36.25 -4.50
CA VAL A 211 30.40 37.65 -4.16
C VAL A 211 29.16 38.15 -3.42
N SER A 212 29.22 38.19 -2.09
CA SER A 212 28.08 38.68 -1.31
C SER A 212 27.84 40.16 -1.63
N PRO A 213 26.63 40.55 -2.09
CA PRO A 213 26.28 41.96 -2.32
C PRO A 213 25.86 42.68 -1.04
N TYR A 214 25.83 42.00 0.12
CA TYR A 214 25.26 42.50 1.38
C TYR A 214 26.26 43.12 2.35
N TYR A 215 27.56 42.98 2.10
CA TYR A 215 28.59 43.58 2.96
C TYR A 215 29.13 44.84 2.29
N ASP A 216 29.05 45.97 3.01
CA ASP A 216 29.73 47.22 2.64
C ASP A 216 31.22 46.95 2.38
N ASP A 217 31.81 47.72 1.46
CA ASP A 217 33.21 47.58 1.03
C ASP A 217 34.24 47.55 2.19
N GLU A 218 33.86 48.07 3.37
CA GLU A 218 34.69 48.13 4.59
C GLU A 218 34.73 46.82 5.39
N TYR A 219 33.76 45.91 5.21
CA TYR A 219 33.67 44.62 5.91
C TYR A 219 33.38 43.47 4.94
N LYS A 220 33.98 43.48 3.75
CA LYS A 220 33.97 42.30 2.88
C LYS A 220 34.85 41.23 3.51
N PRO A 221 34.31 40.10 4.03
CA PRO A 221 35.15 38.94 4.26
C PRO A 221 35.81 38.60 2.93
N ASP A 222 37.10 38.28 2.95
CA ASP A 222 37.90 37.93 1.76
C ASP A 222 37.33 36.66 1.08
N ASN A 223 36.25 36.85 0.32
CA ASN A 223 35.44 35.89 -0.44
C ASN A 223 34.63 34.88 0.40
N ASP A 224 33.33 34.83 0.14
CA ASP A 224 32.40 33.84 0.69
C ASP A 224 32.59 32.48 -0.02
N TYR A 225 33.55 31.67 0.46
CA TYR A 225 33.85 30.38 -0.15
C TYR A 225 32.73 29.36 0.12
N LYS A 226 32.31 28.66 -0.93
CA LYS A 226 31.26 27.62 -0.86
C LYS A 226 31.81 26.21 -0.95
N ALA A 227 32.95 26.03 -1.62
CA ALA A 227 33.61 24.74 -1.74
C ALA A 227 35.13 24.92 -1.71
N VAL A 228 35.78 24.14 -0.85
CA VAL A 228 37.23 24.15 -0.65
C VAL A 228 37.73 22.72 -0.61
N MET A 229 38.87 22.47 -1.23
CA MET A 229 39.59 21.20 -1.14
C MET A 229 40.93 21.40 -0.46
N VAL A 230 41.25 20.52 0.48
CA VAL A 230 42.54 20.47 1.17
C VAL A 230 43.23 19.13 0.92
N GLU A 231 44.53 19.17 0.66
CA GLU A 231 45.35 17.95 0.60
C GLU A 231 45.66 17.45 2.02
N TYR A 232 45.40 16.17 2.28
CA TYR A 232 45.66 15.55 3.58
C TYR A 232 46.27 14.16 3.38
N GLY A 233 47.49 13.97 3.87
CA GLY A 233 48.22 12.71 3.70
C GLY A 233 48.42 12.40 2.21
N ARG A 234 47.91 11.25 1.76
CA ARG A 234 47.90 10.85 0.33
C ARG A 234 46.58 11.18 -0.37
N GLY A 235 45.60 11.67 0.38
CA GLY A 235 44.22 11.87 -0.03
C GLY A 235 43.85 13.35 -0.07
N ARG A 236 42.55 13.58 -0.24
CA ARG A 236 41.99 14.93 -0.42
C ARG A 236 40.68 15.03 0.37
N LEU A 237 40.53 16.10 1.13
CA LEU A 237 39.27 16.42 1.81
C LEU A 237 38.62 17.59 1.07
N VAL A 238 37.38 17.39 0.62
CA VAL A 238 36.57 18.42 -0.04
C VAL A 238 35.44 18.80 0.90
N VAL A 239 35.30 20.07 1.21
CA VAL A 239 34.23 20.61 2.07
C VAL A 239 33.34 21.51 1.22
N VAL A 240 32.03 21.29 1.30
CA VAL A 240 31.03 22.01 0.51
C VAL A 240 29.87 22.42 1.41
N THR A 241 29.51 23.72 1.40
CA THR A 241 28.46 24.26 2.28
C THR A 241 27.09 24.34 1.63
N THR A 242 26.98 23.95 0.35
CA THR A 242 25.73 24.02 -0.43
C THR A 242 25.07 22.64 -0.61
N PRO A 243 24.56 21.98 0.45
CA PRO A 243 24.01 20.63 0.37
C PRO A 243 22.72 20.55 -0.45
N LEU A 244 21.93 21.63 -0.50
CA LEU A 244 20.69 21.67 -1.28
C LEU A 244 20.92 21.48 -2.79
N LEU A 245 22.14 21.76 -3.29
CA LEU A 245 22.50 21.48 -4.69
C LEU A 245 22.71 19.99 -4.98
N PHE A 246 22.98 19.17 -3.95
CA PHE A 246 23.14 17.72 -4.06
C PHE A 246 21.81 16.95 -3.94
N THR A 247 20.69 17.65 -4.15
CA THR A 247 19.33 17.08 -4.10
C THR A 247 18.75 16.84 -5.48
N ASN A 248 17.60 16.18 -5.55
CA ASN A 248 16.82 15.99 -6.78
C ASN A 248 16.55 17.31 -7.49
N PHE A 249 16.20 18.36 -6.74
CA PHE A 249 15.97 19.69 -7.29
C PHE A 249 17.25 20.31 -7.85
N GLY A 250 18.36 20.19 -7.12
CA GLY A 250 19.66 20.74 -7.51
C GLY A 250 20.26 20.08 -8.76
N ILE A 251 20.10 18.77 -8.93
CA ILE A 251 20.66 18.05 -10.08
C ILE A 251 19.82 18.18 -11.36
N ILE A 252 18.49 18.39 -11.23
CA ILE A 252 17.58 18.53 -12.38
C ILE A 252 17.74 19.90 -13.04
N SER A 253 18.07 20.95 -12.27
CA SER A 253 18.16 22.30 -12.81
C SER A 253 19.38 22.48 -13.73
N PRO A 254 19.20 22.93 -14.99
CA PRO A 254 20.30 23.08 -15.94
C PRO A 254 21.39 24.07 -15.51
N SER A 255 21.04 25.07 -14.67
CA SER A 255 22.02 26.06 -14.19
C SER A 255 22.94 25.52 -13.09
N THR A 256 22.47 24.55 -12.30
CA THR A 256 23.20 24.01 -11.13
C THR A 256 23.85 22.66 -11.42
N GLN A 257 23.30 21.88 -12.35
CA GLN A 257 23.82 20.56 -12.70
C GLN A 257 25.31 20.56 -13.09
N PRO A 258 25.82 21.47 -13.95
CA PRO A 258 27.24 21.45 -14.33
C PRO A 258 28.16 21.73 -13.14
N TYR A 259 27.75 22.60 -12.22
CA TYR A 259 28.50 22.87 -11.00
C TYR A 259 28.62 21.63 -10.10
N VAL A 260 27.50 20.93 -9.86
CA VAL A 260 27.49 19.70 -9.06
C VAL A 260 28.37 18.64 -9.71
N MET A 261 28.31 18.48 -11.04
CA MET A 261 29.17 17.55 -11.78
C MET A 261 30.66 17.87 -11.64
N ARG A 262 31.04 19.15 -11.67
CA ARG A 262 32.44 19.57 -11.45
C ARG A 262 32.93 19.23 -10.04
N LEU A 263 32.09 19.43 -9.03
CA LEU A 263 32.43 18.99 -7.67
C LEU A 263 32.56 17.47 -7.60
N MET A 264 31.61 16.73 -8.16
CA MET A 264 31.64 15.27 -8.16
C MET A 264 32.85 14.69 -8.92
N ASN A 265 33.38 15.40 -9.92
CA ASN A 265 34.61 15.01 -10.60
C ASN A 265 35.83 14.98 -9.66
N THR A 266 35.82 15.71 -8.55
CA THR A 266 36.89 15.62 -7.54
C THR A 266 37.00 14.22 -6.92
N LEU A 267 35.89 13.45 -6.92
CA LEU A 267 35.77 12.08 -6.42
C LEU A 267 35.89 11.02 -7.54
N ALA A 268 36.03 11.40 -8.81
CA ALA A 268 35.92 10.47 -9.93
C ALA A 268 37.13 9.53 -10.12
N ASP A 269 38.22 9.73 -9.38
CA ASP A 269 39.46 8.93 -9.51
C ASP A 269 39.32 7.50 -9.00
N LYS A 270 38.35 7.24 -8.10
CA LYS A 270 38.10 5.92 -7.49
C LYS A 270 36.58 5.67 -7.36
N PRO A 271 36.14 4.43 -7.09
CA PRO A 271 34.74 4.14 -6.83
C PRO A 271 34.22 5.00 -5.66
N VAL A 272 33.04 5.58 -5.83
CA VAL A 272 32.45 6.50 -4.85
C VAL A 272 31.39 5.78 -4.02
N VAL A 273 31.53 5.85 -2.70
CA VAL A 273 30.54 5.36 -1.74
C VAL A 273 29.94 6.56 -1.03
N ARG A 274 28.62 6.75 -1.19
CA ARG A 274 27.88 7.76 -0.45
C ARG A 274 27.29 7.17 0.81
N LEU A 275 27.55 7.81 1.95
CA LEU A 275 26.96 7.44 3.23
C LEU A 275 25.67 8.22 3.45
N ASP A 276 24.56 7.51 3.58
CA ASP A 276 23.27 8.12 3.87
C ASP A 276 23.20 8.53 5.35
N ALA A 277 23.37 9.82 5.61
CA ALA A 277 23.30 10.40 6.95
C ALA A 277 21.87 10.39 7.54
N SER A 278 20.84 10.10 6.73
CA SER A 278 19.44 9.99 7.18
C SER A 278 19.09 8.63 7.79
N MET A 279 19.93 7.61 7.63
CA MET A 279 19.67 6.26 8.14
C MET A 279 20.25 6.07 9.55
N LYS A 280 19.59 5.25 10.39
CA LYS A 280 20.07 4.93 11.76
C LYS A 280 21.52 4.45 11.73
N GLY A 281 22.41 5.18 12.41
CA GLY A 281 23.85 4.87 12.47
C GLY A 281 24.71 5.63 11.45
N GLY A 282 24.14 6.55 10.67
CA GLY A 282 24.87 7.39 9.72
C GLY A 282 26.06 8.13 10.36
N ALA A 283 27.08 8.38 9.53
CA ALA A 283 28.38 8.96 9.91
C ALA A 283 28.30 10.35 10.57
N VAL A 284 27.13 10.98 10.60
CA VAL A 284 26.96 12.35 11.07
C VAL A 284 25.61 12.45 11.77
N ILE A 285 25.60 12.98 13.00
CA ILE A 285 24.37 13.08 13.81
C ILE A 285 23.50 14.19 13.21
N GLY A 286 22.47 13.82 12.45
CA GLY A 286 21.40 14.72 12.05
C GLY A 286 20.30 14.71 13.12
N ALA A 287 19.97 15.87 13.69
CA ALA A 287 19.05 15.97 14.83
C ALA A 287 17.58 15.65 14.50
N ASP A 288 17.17 15.53 13.23
CA ASP A 288 15.73 15.44 12.88
C ASP A 288 15.39 14.55 11.67
N ALA A 289 16.30 13.70 11.19
CA ALA A 289 16.06 12.84 10.02
C ALA A 289 14.91 11.82 10.22
N ASP A 290 14.55 11.51 11.47
CA ASP A 290 13.54 10.51 11.81
C ASP A 290 12.07 10.95 11.61
N LYS A 291 11.78 12.23 11.38
CA LYS A 291 10.38 12.72 11.36
C LYS A 291 9.69 12.66 9.99
N HIS A 292 10.43 12.53 8.89
CA HIS A 292 9.88 12.88 7.57
C HIS A 292 9.77 11.73 6.55
N ASN A 293 10.32 10.55 6.84
CA ASN A 293 10.06 9.31 6.08
C ASN A 293 8.73 8.64 6.50
N ALA A 294 7.75 9.47 6.86
CA ALA A 294 6.46 9.05 7.35
C ALA A 294 5.60 8.53 6.17
N SER A 295 5.43 7.21 6.07
CA SER A 295 4.37 6.58 5.27
C SER A 295 3.05 7.36 5.41
N PRO A 296 2.21 7.50 4.36
CA PRO A 296 0.96 8.25 4.44
C PRO A 296 0.08 7.87 5.64
N LEU A 297 0.12 6.60 6.07
CA LEU A 297 -0.56 6.12 7.26
C LEU A 297 0.01 6.73 8.56
N SER A 298 1.34 6.83 8.65
CA SER A 298 2.02 7.43 9.81
C SER A 298 1.75 8.94 9.92
N TYR A 299 1.53 9.64 8.80
CA TYR A 299 1.05 11.03 8.82
C TYR A 299 -0.40 11.13 9.33
N ILE A 300 -1.29 10.22 8.91
CA ILE A 300 -2.66 10.16 9.43
C ILE A 300 -2.67 9.88 10.95
N LEU A 301 -1.75 9.03 11.42
CA LEU A 301 -1.61 8.68 12.84
C LEU A 301 -0.88 9.74 13.68
N SER A 302 -0.06 10.61 13.08
CA SER A 302 0.67 11.66 13.80
C SER A 302 -0.21 12.84 14.19
N GLN A 303 -1.21 13.16 13.37
CA GLN A 303 -2.15 14.24 13.61
C GLN A 303 -3.29 13.76 14.55
N PRO A 304 -3.49 14.36 15.74
CA PRO A 304 -4.50 13.90 16.69
C PRO A 304 -5.92 13.80 16.10
N PRO A 305 -6.43 14.78 15.32
CA PRO A 305 -7.78 14.70 14.74
C PRO A 305 -7.95 13.57 13.71
N LEU A 306 -6.95 13.39 12.84
CA LEU A 306 -6.95 12.37 11.78
C LEU A 306 -6.85 10.96 12.37
N ARG A 307 -6.06 10.81 13.43
CA ARG A 307 -5.94 9.56 14.18
C ARG A 307 -7.29 9.09 14.74
N TRP A 308 -8.02 9.98 15.40
CA TRP A 308 -9.35 9.66 15.92
C TRP A 308 -10.37 9.40 14.82
N ALA A 309 -10.34 10.14 13.71
CA ALA A 309 -11.19 9.87 12.55
C ALA A 309 -10.94 8.47 11.99
N TYR A 310 -9.67 8.07 11.82
CA TYR A 310 -9.29 6.76 11.33
C TYR A 310 -9.72 5.63 12.29
N TYR A 311 -9.51 5.79 13.60
CA TYR A 311 -9.99 4.83 14.60
C TYR A 311 -11.51 4.72 14.61
N THR A 312 -12.22 5.83 14.42
CA THR A 312 -13.69 5.84 14.39
C THR A 312 -14.23 5.09 13.16
N ILE A 313 -13.56 5.22 12.01
CA ILE A 313 -13.90 4.45 10.79
C ILE A 313 -13.71 2.96 11.03
N ILE A 314 -12.57 2.54 11.59
CA ILE A 314 -12.29 1.12 11.87
C ILE A 314 -13.28 0.57 12.90
N ALA A 315 -13.49 1.29 14.00
CA ALA A 315 -14.44 0.89 15.04
C ALA A 315 -15.87 0.79 14.47
N GLY A 316 -16.29 1.77 13.67
CA GLY A 316 -17.59 1.76 13.01
C GLY A 316 -17.76 0.60 12.03
N ALA A 317 -16.73 0.29 11.23
CA ALA A 317 -16.74 -0.86 10.34
C ALA A 317 -16.83 -2.19 11.11
N LEU A 318 -16.08 -2.31 12.20
CA LEU A 318 -16.07 -3.51 13.05
C LEU A 318 -17.44 -3.72 13.72
N VAL A 319 -18.03 -2.65 14.27
CA VAL A 319 -19.40 -2.65 14.79
C VAL A 319 -20.39 -3.02 13.69
N PHE A 320 -20.29 -2.42 12.51
CA PHE A 320 -21.16 -2.71 11.37
C PHE A 320 -21.11 -4.18 10.96
N ILE A 321 -19.91 -4.77 10.92
CA ILE A 321 -19.73 -6.19 10.63
C ILE A 321 -20.37 -7.04 11.72
N ILE A 322 -20.15 -6.77 13.01
CA ILE A 322 -20.77 -7.55 14.10
C ILE A 322 -22.30 -7.54 14.00
N PHE A 323 -22.90 -6.38 13.72
CA PHE A 323 -24.36 -6.26 13.61
C PHE A 323 -24.92 -6.88 12.33
N THR A 324 -24.19 -6.82 11.22
CA THR A 324 -24.65 -7.36 9.93
C THR A 324 -24.35 -8.86 9.78
N ALA A 325 -23.34 -9.36 10.49
CA ALA A 325 -22.93 -10.78 10.50
C ALA A 325 -23.86 -11.67 11.33
N ARG A 326 -24.74 -11.10 12.17
CA ARG A 326 -25.84 -11.87 12.78
C ARG A 326 -26.79 -12.35 11.69
N ARG A 327 -26.68 -13.64 11.34
CA ARG A 327 -27.52 -14.36 10.36
C ARG A 327 -29.00 -13.97 10.53
N ARG A 328 -29.60 -13.47 9.45
CA ARG A 328 -31.07 -13.41 9.31
C ARG A 328 -31.56 -14.83 9.08
N GLN A 329 -32.22 -15.44 10.06
CA GLN A 329 -32.90 -16.72 9.87
C GLN A 329 -33.84 -16.61 8.66
N ARG A 330 -33.77 -17.57 7.74
CA ARG A 330 -34.77 -17.68 6.67
C ARG A 330 -36.10 -18.03 7.33
N VAL A 331 -37.17 -17.33 6.95
CA VAL A 331 -38.53 -17.66 7.39
C VAL A 331 -38.79 -19.11 7.02
N ILE A 332 -39.10 -19.94 8.01
CA ILE A 332 -39.51 -21.33 7.77
C ILE A 332 -40.86 -21.24 7.04
N PRO A 333 -40.97 -21.72 5.79
CA PRO A 333 -42.24 -21.71 5.09
C PRO A 333 -43.24 -22.56 5.87
N ILE A 334 -44.42 -22.00 6.14
CA ILE A 334 -45.51 -22.70 6.82
C ILE A 334 -45.97 -23.81 5.86
N ILE A 335 -45.70 -25.07 6.20
CA ILE A 335 -46.25 -26.21 5.49
C ILE A 335 -47.72 -26.29 5.91
N PRO A 336 -48.70 -26.03 5.02
CA PRO A 336 -50.10 -26.15 5.39
C PRO A 336 -50.41 -27.62 5.75
N GLU A 337 -51.19 -27.86 6.81
CA GLU A 337 -51.66 -29.20 7.16
C GLU A 337 -52.42 -29.85 6.00
N LYS A 338 -52.27 -31.17 5.85
CA LYS A 338 -52.97 -31.97 4.84
C LYS A 338 -54.48 -31.85 5.08
N LYS A 339 -55.20 -31.16 4.20
CA LYS A 339 -56.67 -31.07 4.27
C LYS A 339 -57.27 -32.48 4.16
N ASN A 340 -58.21 -32.81 5.03
CA ASN A 340 -58.99 -34.05 4.94
C ASN A 340 -59.93 -33.96 3.73
N HIS A 341 -59.56 -34.62 2.63
CA HIS A 341 -60.32 -34.65 1.38
C HIS A 341 -61.56 -35.58 1.42
N ASP A 342 -61.76 -36.32 2.52
CA ASP A 342 -62.89 -37.24 2.67
C ASP A 342 -64.24 -36.54 2.52
N MET A 343 -64.38 -35.32 3.04
CA MET A 343 -65.62 -34.55 2.97
C MET A 343 -65.90 -34.02 1.55
N GLU A 344 -64.85 -33.63 0.82
CA GLU A 344 -64.96 -33.25 -0.59
C GLU A 344 -65.32 -34.46 -1.46
N PHE A 345 -64.72 -35.62 -1.18
CA PHE A 345 -65.04 -36.88 -1.85
C PHE A 345 -66.50 -37.30 -1.64
N VAL A 346 -67.00 -37.27 -0.40
CA VAL A 346 -68.40 -37.62 -0.08
C VAL A 346 -69.37 -36.68 -0.80
N ARG A 347 -69.07 -35.38 -0.88
CA ARG A 347 -69.88 -34.42 -1.66
C ARG A 347 -69.85 -34.69 -3.15
N LEU A 348 -68.70 -35.05 -3.69
CA LEU A 348 -68.56 -35.38 -5.11
C LEU A 348 -69.37 -36.62 -5.48
N ILE A 349 -69.26 -37.69 -4.68
CA ILE A 349 -70.03 -38.93 -4.84
C ILE A 349 -71.54 -38.63 -4.73
N GLY A 350 -71.97 -37.87 -3.72
CA GLY A 350 -73.38 -37.54 -3.54
C GLY A 350 -73.96 -36.73 -4.71
N LYS A 351 -73.17 -35.82 -5.29
CA LYS A 351 -73.59 -35.06 -6.48
C LYS A 351 -73.65 -35.95 -7.72
N LEU A 352 -72.65 -36.81 -7.93
CA LEU A 352 -72.61 -37.72 -9.07
C LEU A 352 -73.75 -38.75 -9.03
N TYR A 353 -74.11 -39.23 -7.83
CA TYR A 353 -75.26 -40.10 -7.60
C TYR A 353 -76.58 -39.42 -7.95
N TYR A 354 -76.75 -38.16 -7.54
CA TYR A 354 -77.96 -37.38 -7.83
C TYR A 354 -78.12 -37.06 -9.32
N GLU A 355 -77.02 -36.81 -10.04
CA GLU A 355 -77.06 -36.44 -11.46
C GLU A 355 -77.15 -37.62 -12.43
N HIS A 356 -76.51 -38.77 -12.15
CA HIS A 356 -76.33 -39.82 -13.15
C HIS A 356 -76.82 -41.24 -12.78
N HIS A 357 -77.21 -41.53 -11.53
CA HIS A 357 -77.82 -42.79 -11.06
C HIS A 357 -77.25 -44.11 -11.66
N ASP A 358 -75.97 -44.12 -12.03
CA ASP A 358 -75.25 -45.29 -12.53
C ASP A 358 -74.44 -45.88 -11.37
N ASN A 359 -75.02 -46.88 -10.73
CA ASN A 359 -74.47 -47.50 -9.53
C ASN A 359 -73.21 -48.31 -9.83
N SER A 360 -73.12 -48.89 -11.03
CA SER A 360 -72.01 -49.72 -11.45
C SER A 360 -70.76 -48.87 -11.67
N ASP A 361 -70.90 -47.71 -12.32
CA ASP A 361 -69.80 -46.76 -12.52
C ASP A 361 -69.24 -46.22 -11.19
N LEU A 362 -70.12 -45.93 -10.21
CA LEU A 362 -69.71 -45.48 -8.88
C LEU A 362 -68.90 -46.52 -8.11
N VAL A 363 -69.34 -47.79 -8.13
CA VAL A 363 -68.62 -48.90 -7.49
C VAL A 363 -67.26 -49.11 -8.14
N LEU A 364 -67.18 -49.06 -9.48
CA LEU A 364 -65.93 -49.23 -10.21
C LEU A 364 -64.93 -48.09 -9.96
N LYS A 365 -65.40 -46.84 -9.90
CA LYS A 365 -64.56 -45.70 -9.51
C LYS A 365 -64.04 -45.85 -8.08
N LYS A 366 -64.87 -46.33 -7.15
CA LYS A 366 -64.46 -46.59 -5.77
C LYS A 366 -63.45 -47.75 -5.68
N PHE A 367 -63.63 -48.79 -6.50
CA PHE A 367 -62.68 -49.89 -6.62
C PHE A 367 -61.32 -49.41 -7.16
N GLY A 368 -61.30 -48.51 -8.14
CA GLY A 368 -60.07 -47.85 -8.60
C GLY A 368 -59.32 -47.14 -7.48
N MET A 369 -60.03 -46.40 -6.63
CA MET A 369 -59.42 -45.75 -5.45
C MET A 369 -58.86 -46.74 -4.44
N LEU A 370 -59.56 -47.86 -4.19
CA LEU A 370 -59.05 -48.94 -3.34
C LEU A 370 -57.77 -49.55 -3.93
N ALA A 371 -57.78 -49.84 -5.24
CA ALA A 371 -56.62 -50.42 -5.93
C ALA A 371 -55.40 -49.51 -5.89
N ASP A 372 -55.58 -48.19 -6.10
CA ASP A 372 -54.50 -47.23 -6.00
C ASP A 372 -53.96 -47.10 -4.57
N GLN A 373 -54.83 -47.12 -3.56
CA GLN A 373 -54.41 -47.07 -2.16
C GLN A 373 -53.61 -48.33 -1.79
N VAL A 374 -54.09 -49.51 -2.20
CA VAL A 374 -53.39 -50.78 -1.95
C VAL A 374 -52.05 -50.83 -2.69
N ARG A 375 -51.99 -50.35 -3.94
CA ARG A 375 -50.74 -50.24 -4.69
C ARG A 375 -49.74 -49.30 -4.00
N ASN A 376 -50.18 -48.15 -3.50
CA ASN A 376 -49.29 -47.19 -2.84
C ASN A 376 -48.79 -47.66 -1.46
N THR A 377 -49.58 -48.42 -0.71
CA THR A 377 -49.21 -48.87 0.64
C THR A 377 -48.49 -50.22 0.66
N LEU A 378 -48.92 -51.16 -0.19
CA LEU A 378 -48.45 -52.55 -0.15
C LEU A 378 -47.72 -52.98 -1.44
N ASP A 379 -47.63 -52.11 -2.46
CA ASP A 379 -47.09 -52.43 -3.79
C ASP A 379 -47.79 -53.60 -4.49
N ILE A 380 -49.09 -53.78 -4.20
CA ILE A 380 -49.93 -54.85 -4.74
C ILE A 380 -50.87 -54.30 -5.81
N ASP A 381 -50.92 -54.95 -6.98
CA ASP A 381 -51.92 -54.67 -8.00
C ASP A 381 -53.14 -55.59 -7.87
N LEU A 382 -54.27 -55.03 -7.45
CA LEU A 382 -55.52 -55.76 -7.31
C LEU A 382 -56.13 -56.20 -8.65
N ASN A 383 -55.65 -55.67 -9.78
CA ASN A 383 -56.11 -56.06 -11.11
C ASN A 383 -55.38 -57.29 -11.65
N ASP A 384 -54.21 -57.64 -11.10
CA ASP A 384 -53.45 -58.81 -11.54
C ASP A 384 -54.07 -60.11 -11.03
N ARG A 385 -54.42 -60.99 -11.98
CA ARG A 385 -55.05 -62.29 -11.71
C ARG A 385 -54.05 -63.42 -11.52
N HIS A 386 -52.80 -63.27 -11.94
CA HIS A 386 -51.81 -64.35 -11.87
C HIS A 386 -51.41 -64.65 -10.42
N ASN A 387 -51.26 -63.61 -9.59
CA ASN A 387 -50.83 -63.73 -8.19
C ASN A 387 -51.97 -63.45 -7.18
N ARG A 388 -53.22 -63.62 -7.61
CA ARG A 388 -54.42 -63.26 -6.83
C ARG A 388 -54.42 -63.86 -5.41
N GLN A 389 -54.02 -65.11 -5.26
CA GLN A 389 -54.07 -65.80 -3.97
C GLN A 389 -53.09 -65.22 -2.94
N ASP A 390 -51.93 -64.74 -3.41
CA ASP A 390 -50.93 -64.09 -2.57
C ASP A 390 -51.33 -62.63 -2.28
N HIS A 391 -51.91 -61.93 -3.25
CA HIS A 391 -52.45 -60.57 -3.07
C HIS A 391 -53.59 -60.53 -2.04
N VAL A 392 -54.51 -61.50 -2.08
CA VAL A 392 -55.61 -61.60 -1.10
C VAL A 392 -55.08 -61.90 0.30
N ARG A 393 -54.06 -62.76 0.43
CA ARG A 393 -53.43 -63.04 1.73
C ARG A 393 -52.75 -61.80 2.32
N ALA A 394 -51.91 -61.14 1.53
CA ALA A 394 -51.19 -59.95 1.97
C ALA A 394 -52.16 -58.80 2.32
N LEU A 395 -53.23 -58.62 1.55
CA LEU A 395 -54.24 -57.61 1.84
C LEU A 395 -55.11 -58.00 3.05
N SER A 396 -55.36 -59.29 3.28
CA SER A 396 -56.06 -59.78 4.49
C SER A 396 -55.25 -59.52 5.76
N ASP A 397 -53.94 -59.80 5.72
CA ASP A 397 -53.02 -59.55 6.82
C ASP A 397 -52.94 -58.05 7.18
N ALA A 398 -52.92 -57.19 6.16
CA ALA A 398 -52.85 -55.74 6.35
C ALA A 398 -54.18 -55.11 6.80
N SER A 399 -55.33 -55.57 6.29
CA SER A 399 -56.65 -54.95 6.55
C SER A 399 -57.45 -55.60 7.68
N HIS A 400 -56.98 -56.74 8.21
CA HIS A 400 -57.65 -57.59 9.21
C HIS A 400 -59.05 -58.09 8.78
N VAL A 401 -59.32 -58.12 7.47
CA VAL A 401 -60.53 -58.71 6.89
C VAL A 401 -60.25 -60.17 6.52
N SER A 402 -61.22 -61.07 6.68
CA SER A 402 -61.01 -62.49 6.39
C SER A 402 -60.66 -62.73 4.92
N ILE A 403 -59.78 -63.69 4.66
CA ILE A 403 -59.36 -64.09 3.30
C ILE A 403 -60.58 -64.47 2.44
N TYR A 404 -61.58 -65.12 3.05
CA TYR A 404 -62.81 -65.55 2.36
C TYR A 404 -63.66 -64.37 1.92
N ASP A 405 -63.91 -63.41 2.82
CA ASP A 405 -64.73 -62.23 2.52
C ASP A 405 -64.05 -61.33 1.48
N LEU A 406 -62.73 -61.20 1.57
CA LEU A 406 -61.94 -60.40 0.65
C LEU A 406 -61.88 -61.02 -0.76
N GLY A 407 -61.72 -62.35 -0.84
CA GLY A 407 -61.81 -63.07 -2.10
C GLY A 407 -63.17 -62.88 -2.77
N ALA A 408 -64.25 -63.13 -2.03
CA ALA A 408 -65.62 -62.97 -2.52
C ALA A 408 -65.89 -61.54 -3.02
N LEU A 409 -65.47 -60.52 -2.26
CA LEU A 409 -65.60 -59.12 -2.65
C LEU A 409 -64.86 -58.81 -3.97
N LEU A 410 -63.61 -59.25 -4.10
CA LEU A 410 -62.83 -59.00 -5.31
C LEU A 410 -63.36 -59.77 -6.52
N ASP A 411 -63.95 -60.96 -6.32
CA ASP A 411 -64.62 -61.70 -7.40
C ASP A 411 -65.88 -60.96 -7.86
N GLU A 412 -66.70 -60.45 -6.92
CA GLU A 412 -67.90 -59.68 -7.21
C GLU A 412 -67.55 -58.36 -7.95
N LEU A 413 -66.53 -57.63 -7.50
CA LEU A 413 -66.07 -56.39 -8.14
C LEU A 413 -65.47 -56.61 -9.54
N HIS A 414 -64.76 -57.73 -9.74
CA HIS A 414 -64.25 -58.09 -11.06
C HIS A 414 -65.38 -58.53 -12.01
N ALA A 415 -66.37 -59.27 -11.52
CA ALA A 415 -67.55 -59.64 -12.31
C ALA A 415 -68.34 -58.39 -12.75
N ILE A 416 -68.55 -57.44 -11.84
CA ILE A 416 -69.19 -56.15 -12.16
C ILE A 416 -68.44 -55.40 -13.26
N ARG A 417 -67.09 -55.39 -13.21
CA ARG A 417 -66.26 -54.70 -14.20
C ARG A 417 -66.31 -55.36 -15.57
N ASP A 418 -66.20 -56.69 -15.59
CA ASP A 418 -66.03 -57.45 -16.83
C ASP A 418 -67.38 -57.66 -17.54
N ASP A 419 -68.45 -57.92 -16.79
CA ASP A 419 -69.78 -58.24 -17.33
C ASP A 419 -70.74 -57.02 -17.37
N GLN A 420 -70.27 -55.83 -16.98
CA GLN A 420 -71.05 -54.59 -16.91
C GLN A 420 -72.42 -54.75 -16.24
N LEU A 421 -72.46 -55.53 -15.15
CA LEU A 421 -73.70 -55.85 -14.45
C LEU A 421 -74.31 -54.59 -13.82
N ALA A 422 -75.63 -54.42 -13.98
CA ALA A 422 -76.38 -53.36 -13.30
C ALA A 422 -76.52 -53.69 -11.81
N ILE A 423 -76.09 -52.77 -10.95
CA ILE A 423 -76.10 -52.95 -9.49
C ILE A 423 -77.30 -52.24 -8.87
N ARG A 424 -78.00 -52.91 -7.93
CA ARG A 424 -79.04 -52.29 -7.11
C ARG A 424 -78.44 -51.42 -6.01
N ASP A 425 -79.17 -50.40 -5.57
CA ASP A 425 -78.71 -49.44 -4.55
C ASP A 425 -78.20 -50.13 -3.27
N ASP A 426 -78.90 -51.17 -2.79
CA ASP A 426 -78.52 -51.91 -1.58
C ASP A 426 -77.15 -52.61 -1.72
N ASP A 427 -76.88 -53.19 -2.89
CA ASP A 427 -75.63 -53.89 -3.20
C ASP A 427 -74.48 -52.89 -3.38
N MET A 428 -74.74 -51.73 -3.98
CA MET A 428 -73.76 -50.66 -4.11
C MET A 428 -73.32 -50.13 -2.74
N VAL A 429 -74.27 -49.85 -1.83
CA VAL A 429 -73.96 -49.40 -0.46
C VAL A 429 -73.17 -50.46 0.29
N ARG A 430 -73.51 -51.74 0.14
CA ARG A 430 -72.76 -52.86 0.74
C ARG A 430 -71.31 -52.88 0.24
N LEU A 431 -71.10 -52.88 -1.07
CA LEU A 431 -69.78 -52.97 -1.70
C LEU A 431 -68.89 -51.76 -1.35
N ILE A 432 -69.43 -50.55 -1.43
CA ILE A 432 -68.71 -49.33 -1.06
C ILE A 432 -68.38 -49.34 0.44
N GLY A 433 -69.29 -49.81 1.30
CA GLY A 433 -69.07 -49.96 2.73
C GLY A 433 -67.93 -50.93 3.05
N GLN A 434 -67.88 -52.08 2.36
CA GLN A 434 -66.80 -53.06 2.50
C GLN A 434 -65.46 -52.50 2.03
N MET A 435 -65.41 -51.85 0.86
CA MET A 435 -64.19 -51.20 0.36
C MET A 435 -63.69 -50.08 1.30
N ASN A 436 -64.59 -49.28 1.88
CA ASN A 436 -64.21 -48.26 2.86
C ASN A 436 -63.63 -48.85 4.15
N ARG A 437 -64.17 -49.99 4.62
CA ARG A 437 -63.64 -50.67 5.80
C ARG A 437 -62.22 -51.16 5.57
N ILE A 438 -61.93 -51.65 4.36
CA ILE A 438 -60.58 -52.06 3.96
C ILE A 438 -59.65 -50.84 3.91
N ILE A 439 -60.05 -49.76 3.22
CA ILE A 439 -59.25 -48.52 3.11
C ILE A 439 -58.93 -47.92 4.47
N LYS A 440 -59.85 -47.96 5.44
CA LYS A 440 -59.65 -47.39 6.78
C LYS A 440 -58.64 -48.18 7.63
N ASN A 441 -58.50 -49.47 7.34
CA ASN A 441 -57.64 -50.37 8.09
C ASN A 441 -56.25 -50.57 7.45
N LEU A 442 -56.08 -50.10 6.21
CA LEU A 442 -54.80 -49.97 5.50
C LEU A 442 -54.08 -48.68 5.92
#